data_AF-A0A9E0QMM0-F1
#
_entry.id   AF-A0A9E0QMM0-F1
#
_cell.length_a   1.000
_cell.length_b   1.000
_cell.length_c   1.000
_cell.angle_alpha   90.00
_cell.angle_beta   90.00
_cell.angle_gamma   90.00
#
_symmetry.space_group_name_H-M   'P 1'
#
loop_
_entity.id
_entity.type
_entity.pdbx_description
1 polymer ?
#
loop_
_entity_poly.entity_id
_entity_poly.type
_entity_poly.pdbx_seq_one_letter_code
_entity_poly.pdbx_strand_id
1 'polypeptide(L)'
;KNKAGKTNWADMAAASGDAKKTPAQPKDGQASATALGAIAVGGLQMVDANVIWFDASTNNRYALTDLDLTTDALSINNPMAIDLAFTVDSDKPKATVRLKLDGQLLINAALNQFDFQNLSLAIDAAGEPVPAGAMKMDITSHLMVDLTQAGSLTLNPLTIKFDDSTLSGKAAVKNFAKPAINFNLAVDTINLDRYMPKQAAGSSSSNKVVAPPPAAVALIPVQTLRELNIDGVFEVQSLRVNGLTAEQASVKLTAKNGVLRTEQGIKAFYGGRYNGQTTVDARQNTPLISVREQVAGVNIAPLMTDLTGKTSISGVANIKADLTTRGNSIAAFKSDLNGQAEFSLQEGAVTGIDVAALMNQAQAVLSGNLAAAMVKGEGKTAFSNLSGTAQISNGVVNNTDLLAASPLVNITGAGSANLVTEQINYRLTLQRTKAQSDAEVNDAKDLKNLLIPVNVRGTFAKPNTSLDAKAILMATQKEKIDAKKQVLTDKVNKKLDEKLQGPAGELLKGKAGELLKGLF
;
A
#
# COMPACT_ATOMS: atom_id res chain seq x y z
N LYS A 1 17.85 35.22 -19.56
CA LYS A 1 16.41 35.50 -19.82
C LYS A 1 16.00 36.81 -19.17
N ASN A 2 15.30 37.70 -19.89
CA ASN A 2 14.78 38.95 -19.33
C ASN A 2 13.49 38.72 -18.50
N LYS A 3 12.97 39.76 -17.86
CA LYS A 3 11.74 39.70 -17.03
C LYS A 3 10.50 39.24 -17.83
N ALA A 4 10.47 39.50 -19.14
CA ALA A 4 9.40 39.07 -20.04
C ALA A 4 9.59 37.63 -20.55
N GLY A 5 10.61 36.93 -20.05
CA GLY A 5 10.86 35.54 -20.39
C GLY A 5 11.62 35.30 -21.70
N LYS A 6 12.12 36.34 -22.38
CA LYS A 6 12.90 36.20 -23.62
C LYS A 6 14.37 35.89 -23.33
N THR A 7 14.95 34.95 -24.07
CA THR A 7 16.38 34.58 -23.97
C THR A 7 17.21 35.45 -24.94
N ASN A 8 18.51 35.58 -24.67
CA ASN A 8 19.48 36.29 -25.53
C ASN A 8 19.94 35.46 -26.75
N TRP A 9 19.42 34.24 -26.89
CA TRP A 9 19.67 33.33 -28.01
C TRP A 9 18.38 33.03 -28.79
N ALA A 10 17.30 33.76 -28.50
CA ALA A 10 15.98 33.51 -29.08
C ALA A 10 15.97 33.71 -30.60
N ASP A 11 16.87 34.56 -31.11
CA ASP A 11 17.16 34.80 -32.52
C ASP A 11 17.95 33.64 -33.17
N MET A 12 18.80 32.94 -32.41
CA MET A 12 19.51 31.75 -32.89
C MET A 12 18.63 30.48 -32.89
N ALA A 13 17.62 30.42 -32.01
CA ALA A 13 16.69 29.29 -31.92
C ALA A 13 15.47 29.43 -32.85
N ALA A 14 15.14 30.64 -33.29
CA ALA A 14 14.14 30.84 -34.33
C ALA A 14 14.72 30.36 -35.66
N ALA A 15 14.12 29.32 -36.26
CA ALA A 15 14.41 28.99 -37.65
C ALA A 15 14.28 30.27 -38.48
N SER A 16 15.31 30.60 -39.26
CA SER A 16 15.36 31.78 -40.12
C SER A 16 14.18 31.78 -41.09
N GLY A 17 13.06 32.35 -40.64
CA GLY A 17 11.84 32.53 -41.41
C GLY A 17 11.98 33.73 -42.34
N ASP A 18 11.80 33.47 -43.62
CA ASP A 18 11.50 34.43 -44.69
C ASP A 18 12.55 35.48 -45.04
N ALA A 19 13.61 35.03 -45.71
CA ALA A 19 14.13 35.77 -46.88
C ALA A 19 13.54 35.13 -48.14
N LYS A 20 12.41 35.66 -48.61
CA LYS A 20 11.79 35.34 -49.90
C LYS A 20 12.73 35.80 -51.03
N LYS A 21 13.77 35.03 -51.33
CA LYS A 21 14.54 35.15 -52.57
C LYS A 21 13.93 34.20 -53.60
N THR A 22 13.37 34.79 -54.64
CA THR A 22 12.90 34.14 -55.86
C THR A 22 13.95 33.13 -56.35
N PRO A 23 13.57 31.88 -56.72
CA PRO A 23 14.54 30.93 -57.25
C PRO A 23 15.00 31.40 -58.62
N ALA A 24 16.29 31.72 -58.76
CA ALA A 24 16.92 31.77 -60.07
C ALA A 24 17.04 30.32 -60.58
N GLN A 25 16.58 30.10 -61.80
CA GLN A 25 16.59 28.82 -62.49
C GLN A 25 18.03 28.28 -62.62
N PRO A 26 18.33 27.01 -62.26
CA PRO A 26 19.67 26.46 -62.41
C PRO A 26 19.98 26.27 -63.90
N LYS A 27 21.10 26.85 -64.36
CA LYS A 27 21.75 26.40 -65.60
C LYS A 27 22.42 25.06 -65.34
N ASP A 28 22.19 24.10 -66.23
CA ASP A 28 22.86 22.81 -66.26
C ASP A 28 24.38 22.96 -66.13
N GLY A 29 24.93 22.32 -65.11
CA GLY A 29 26.35 22.26 -64.85
C GLY A 29 26.59 21.36 -63.65
N GLN A 30 27.15 20.18 -63.89
CA GLN A 30 27.61 19.23 -62.88
C GLN A 30 28.38 19.94 -61.77
N ALA A 31 27.75 20.09 -60.61
CA ALA A 31 28.39 20.48 -59.37
C ALA A 31 28.32 19.28 -58.42
N SER A 32 29.45 18.59 -58.35
CA SER A 32 29.87 17.55 -57.43
C SER A 32 29.06 17.44 -56.12
N ALA A 33 28.36 16.32 -55.95
CA ALA A 33 27.82 15.84 -54.67
C ALA A 33 28.94 15.32 -53.73
N THR A 34 30.05 16.06 -53.64
CA THR A 34 31.32 15.60 -53.04
C THR A 34 31.93 16.58 -52.04
N ALA A 35 31.17 17.54 -51.50
CA ALA A 35 31.73 18.65 -50.71
C ALA A 35 31.45 18.63 -49.19
N LEU A 36 31.15 17.47 -48.61
CA LEU A 36 31.24 17.26 -47.13
C LEU A 36 32.09 16.03 -46.75
N GLY A 37 32.61 15.28 -47.72
CA GLY A 37 33.31 14.00 -47.51
C GLY A 37 34.74 14.09 -46.96
N ALA A 38 35.17 15.23 -46.43
CA ALA A 38 36.55 15.39 -45.95
C ALA A 38 36.72 16.37 -44.77
N ILE A 39 35.67 16.67 -44.00
CA ILE A 39 35.87 17.37 -42.74
C ILE A 39 36.32 16.34 -41.70
N ALA A 40 37.63 16.11 -41.64
CA ALA A 40 38.25 15.36 -40.56
C ALA A 40 38.44 16.29 -39.36
N VAL A 41 37.68 16.05 -38.29
CA VAL A 41 37.86 16.77 -37.02
C VAL A 41 38.80 15.91 -36.16
N GLY A 42 40.03 16.38 -35.93
CA GLY A 42 41.05 15.64 -35.17
C GLY A 42 40.73 15.45 -33.68
N GLY A 43 39.67 16.11 -33.20
CA GLY A 43 39.13 16.04 -31.85
C GLY A 43 38.49 17.37 -31.48
N LEU A 44 37.71 17.38 -30.41
CA LEU A 44 37.18 18.60 -29.79
C LEU A 44 37.82 18.76 -28.43
N GLN A 45 38.36 19.95 -28.17
CA GLN A 45 38.87 20.33 -26.86
C GLN A 45 38.22 21.63 -26.40
N MET A 46 37.56 21.58 -25.26
CA MET A 46 37.14 22.75 -24.47
C MET A 46 37.83 22.67 -23.12
N VAL A 47 38.38 23.78 -22.65
CA VAL A 47 39.11 23.86 -21.38
C VAL A 47 38.59 25.06 -20.61
N ASP A 48 38.25 24.85 -19.34
CA ASP A 48 37.82 25.89 -18.39
C ASP A 48 36.68 26.78 -18.94
N ALA A 49 35.77 26.21 -19.73
CA ALA A 49 34.65 26.97 -20.26
C ALA A 49 33.64 27.30 -19.15
N ASN A 50 33.07 28.51 -19.22
CA ASN A 50 32.16 29.02 -18.20
C ASN A 50 30.91 29.61 -18.86
N VAL A 51 29.73 29.15 -18.45
CA VAL A 51 28.44 29.63 -18.93
C VAL A 51 27.60 30.09 -17.75
N ILE A 52 27.21 31.36 -17.74
CA ILE A 52 26.32 31.90 -16.71
C ILE A 52 24.94 32.13 -17.31
N TRP A 53 23.93 31.48 -16.73
CA TRP A 53 22.54 31.69 -17.07
C TRP A 53 21.83 32.47 -15.97
N PHE A 54 21.36 33.67 -16.30
CA PHE A 54 20.51 34.47 -15.42
C PHE A 54 19.07 34.45 -15.92
N ASP A 55 18.13 33.96 -15.10
CA ASP A 55 16.69 34.08 -15.33
C ASP A 55 16.12 35.25 -14.49
N ALA A 56 15.97 36.41 -15.12
CA ALA A 56 15.40 37.59 -14.48
C ALA A 56 13.89 37.48 -14.20
N SER A 57 13.19 36.49 -14.75
CA SER A 57 11.75 36.27 -14.49
C SER A 57 11.50 35.55 -13.16
N THR A 58 12.39 34.62 -12.79
CA THR A 58 12.37 33.93 -11.49
C THR A 58 13.41 34.47 -10.52
N ASN A 59 14.27 35.38 -10.97
CA ASN A 59 15.42 35.90 -10.21
C ASN A 59 16.38 34.78 -9.76
N ASN A 60 16.57 33.79 -10.64
CA ASN A 60 17.48 32.66 -10.44
C ASN A 60 18.73 32.84 -11.29
N ARG A 61 19.86 32.38 -10.76
CA ARG A 61 21.14 32.33 -11.47
C ARG A 61 21.66 30.91 -11.39
N TYR A 62 22.13 30.43 -12.54
CA TYR A 62 22.87 29.19 -12.67
C TYR A 62 24.22 29.49 -13.30
N ALA A 63 25.28 28.87 -12.81
CA ALA A 63 26.61 28.97 -13.39
C ALA A 63 27.09 27.55 -13.71
N LEU A 64 27.44 27.31 -14.96
CA LEU A 64 28.18 26.15 -15.37
C LEU A 64 29.65 26.56 -15.46
N THR A 65 30.50 25.99 -14.63
CA THR A 65 31.93 26.29 -14.53
C THR A 65 32.75 25.05 -14.78
N ASP A 66 34.05 25.24 -14.97
CA ASP A 66 35.03 24.15 -15.12
C ASP A 66 34.60 23.15 -16.22
N LEU A 67 34.01 23.67 -17.30
CA LEU A 67 33.59 22.82 -18.41
C LEU A 67 34.79 22.44 -19.26
N ASP A 68 35.20 21.19 -19.05
CA ASP A 68 36.21 20.52 -19.84
C ASP A 68 35.54 19.47 -20.72
N LEU A 69 35.86 19.48 -22.01
CA LEU A 69 35.48 18.42 -22.94
C LEU A 69 36.72 18.06 -23.73
N THR A 70 37.11 16.79 -23.72
CA THR A 70 38.11 16.25 -24.63
C THR A 70 37.53 15.07 -25.38
N THR A 71 37.70 15.05 -26.70
CA THR A 71 37.37 13.90 -27.53
C THR A 71 38.57 13.47 -28.36
N ASP A 72 38.64 12.17 -28.66
CA ASP A 72 39.48 11.68 -29.75
C ASP A 72 39.03 12.26 -31.11
N ALA A 73 39.79 11.95 -32.16
CA ALA A 73 39.43 12.26 -33.53
C ALA A 73 38.02 11.76 -33.84
N LEU A 74 37.19 12.66 -34.39
CA LEU A 74 35.82 12.32 -34.72
C LEU A 74 35.82 11.35 -35.92
N SER A 75 35.47 10.10 -35.63
CA SER A 75 35.47 9.00 -36.58
C SER A 75 34.15 8.26 -36.56
N ILE A 76 33.57 8.07 -37.75
CA ILE A 76 32.42 7.20 -37.95
C ILE A 76 32.89 5.75 -38.01
N ASN A 77 32.08 4.82 -37.50
CA ASN A 77 32.32 3.38 -37.40
C ASN A 77 33.57 2.97 -36.59
N ASN A 78 34.21 3.90 -35.87
CA ASN A 78 35.30 3.60 -34.94
C ASN A 78 35.00 4.23 -33.57
N PRO A 79 35.37 3.57 -32.45
CA PRO A 79 35.17 4.13 -31.11
C PRO A 79 36.00 5.39 -30.90
N MET A 80 35.40 6.40 -30.27
CA MET A 80 36.04 7.67 -29.93
C MET A 80 35.96 7.90 -28.42
N ALA A 81 37.08 8.14 -27.74
CA ALA A 81 37.04 8.51 -26.33
C ALA A 81 36.35 9.88 -26.14
N ILE A 82 35.57 10.00 -25.07
CA ILE A 82 34.93 11.23 -24.60
C ILE A 82 35.22 11.35 -23.09
N ASP A 83 35.83 12.46 -22.69
CA ASP A 83 35.94 12.89 -21.29
C ASP A 83 35.25 14.26 -21.18
N LEU A 84 34.24 14.35 -20.32
CA LEU A 84 33.46 15.55 -20.05
C LEU A 84 33.40 15.78 -18.54
N ALA A 85 33.79 16.96 -18.08
CA ALA A 85 33.61 17.38 -16.71
C ALA A 85 33.02 18.79 -16.66
N PHE A 86 32.13 19.04 -15.71
CA PHE A 86 31.66 20.39 -15.41
C PHE A 86 31.04 20.48 -14.01
N THR A 87 30.97 21.70 -13.48
CA THR A 87 30.24 22.02 -12.26
C THR A 87 29.05 22.91 -12.59
N VAL A 88 27.87 22.63 -12.04
CA VAL A 88 26.70 23.50 -12.10
C VAL A 88 26.37 24.01 -10.71
N ASP A 89 26.44 25.32 -10.52
CA ASP A 89 25.98 26.02 -9.34
C ASP A 89 24.61 26.67 -9.59
N SER A 90 23.76 26.61 -8.58
CA SER A 90 22.47 27.29 -8.49
C SER A 90 22.46 28.18 -7.25
N ASP A 91 22.06 29.43 -7.40
CA ASP A 91 21.92 30.35 -6.27
C ASP A 91 20.60 30.13 -5.50
N LYS A 92 19.56 29.63 -6.18
CA LYS A 92 18.20 29.47 -5.63
C LYS A 92 17.45 28.27 -6.25
N PRO A 93 17.23 27.17 -5.49
CA PRO A 93 17.83 26.90 -4.18
C PRO A 93 19.35 26.77 -4.30
N LYS A 94 20.07 26.99 -3.19
CA LYS A 94 21.53 26.89 -3.18
C LYS A 94 21.94 25.43 -3.38
N ALA A 95 22.59 25.14 -4.51
CA ALA A 95 23.08 23.80 -4.82
C ALA A 95 24.27 23.84 -5.78
N THR A 96 25.12 22.83 -5.68
CA THR A 96 26.26 22.57 -6.56
C THR A 96 26.17 21.14 -7.04
N VAL A 97 26.32 20.91 -8.34
CA VAL A 97 26.35 19.58 -8.96
C VAL A 97 27.60 19.47 -9.81
N ARG A 98 28.53 18.60 -9.42
CA ARG A 98 29.68 18.24 -10.25
C ARG A 98 29.33 16.99 -11.03
N LEU A 99 29.65 17.00 -12.32
CA LEU A 99 29.47 15.88 -13.22
C LEU A 99 30.81 15.57 -13.87
N LYS A 100 31.18 14.29 -13.90
CA LYS A 100 32.25 13.76 -14.74
C LYS A 100 31.72 12.57 -15.52
N LEU A 101 31.99 12.54 -16.81
CA LEU A 101 31.59 11.50 -17.74
C LEU A 101 32.79 11.05 -18.54
N ASP A 102 32.96 9.73 -18.63
CA ASP A 102 34.04 9.07 -19.35
C ASP A 102 33.46 7.92 -20.20
N GLY A 103 34.06 7.66 -21.36
CA GLY A 103 33.91 6.39 -22.07
C GLY A 103 34.12 6.55 -23.57
N GLN A 104 33.61 5.58 -24.35
CA GLN A 104 33.89 5.50 -25.79
C GLN A 104 32.59 5.51 -26.59
N LEU A 105 32.44 6.48 -27.48
CA LEU A 105 31.29 6.61 -28.36
C LEU A 105 31.63 6.07 -29.76
N LEU A 106 30.88 5.08 -30.20
CA LEU A 106 30.85 4.58 -31.56
C LEU A 106 29.56 5.07 -32.25
N ILE A 107 29.71 5.76 -33.38
CA ILE A 107 28.59 6.22 -34.19
C ILE A 107 28.64 5.50 -35.53
N ASN A 108 27.52 4.90 -35.95
CA ASN A 108 27.50 4.21 -37.23
C ASN A 108 27.41 5.19 -38.43
N ALA A 109 27.73 4.72 -39.64
CA ALA A 109 27.71 5.55 -40.85
C ALA A 109 26.36 6.14 -41.23
N ALA A 110 25.26 5.54 -40.78
CA ALA A 110 23.93 6.05 -41.00
C ALA A 110 23.51 7.13 -39.97
N LEU A 111 24.36 7.43 -38.97
CA LEU A 111 24.10 8.37 -37.88
C LEU A 111 22.81 8.05 -37.12
N ASN A 112 22.46 6.77 -37.04
CA ASN A 112 21.24 6.29 -36.39
C ASN A 112 21.52 5.29 -35.29
N GLN A 113 22.76 4.86 -35.08
CA GLN A 113 23.15 4.05 -33.93
C GLN A 113 24.31 4.72 -33.19
N PHE A 114 24.15 4.82 -31.88
CA PHE A 114 25.10 5.39 -30.94
C PHE A 114 25.37 4.36 -29.87
N ASP A 115 26.59 3.85 -29.83
CA ASP A 115 27.05 2.85 -28.89
C ASP A 115 28.08 3.50 -27.97
N PHE A 116 27.67 3.74 -26.72
CA PHE A 116 28.50 4.29 -25.66
C PHE A 116 29.01 3.15 -24.78
N GLN A 117 30.23 2.73 -25.07
CA GLN A 117 30.94 1.65 -24.40
C GLN A 117 31.67 2.17 -23.18
N ASN A 118 31.69 1.37 -22.11
CA ASN A 118 32.34 1.71 -20.84
C ASN A 118 31.92 3.09 -20.31
N LEU A 119 30.64 3.44 -20.44
CA LEU A 119 30.10 4.69 -19.91
C LEU A 119 30.32 4.69 -18.40
N SER A 120 31.03 5.70 -17.90
CA SER A 120 31.19 6.05 -16.50
C SER A 120 30.64 7.45 -16.31
N LEU A 121 29.75 7.63 -15.35
CA LEU A 121 29.16 8.91 -15.01
C LEU A 121 29.17 9.07 -13.49
N ALA A 122 30.01 9.98 -13.01
CA ALA A 122 30.10 10.35 -11.60
C ALA A 122 29.37 11.68 -11.38
N ILE A 123 28.47 11.71 -10.39
CA ILE A 123 27.69 12.88 -10.01
C ILE A 123 27.93 13.13 -8.53
N ASP A 124 28.37 14.34 -8.17
CA ASP A 124 28.52 14.80 -6.79
C ASP A 124 27.64 16.05 -6.61
N ALA A 125 26.52 15.88 -5.92
CA ALA A 125 25.53 16.92 -5.70
C ALA A 125 25.49 17.32 -4.23
N ALA A 126 25.47 18.62 -3.95
CA ALA A 126 25.33 19.16 -2.60
C ALA A 126 24.40 20.37 -2.61
N GLY A 127 23.63 20.55 -1.54
CA GLY A 127 22.77 21.73 -1.38
C GLY A 127 21.42 21.43 -0.75
N GLU A 128 20.62 22.48 -0.62
CA GLU A 128 19.27 22.42 -0.04
C GLU A 128 18.32 21.40 -0.70
N PRO A 129 18.29 21.24 -2.05
CA PRO A 129 17.36 20.31 -2.68
C PRO A 129 17.84 18.85 -2.64
N VAL A 130 19.08 18.59 -2.22
CA VAL A 130 19.65 17.25 -2.22
C VAL A 130 19.25 16.51 -0.93
N PRO A 131 18.70 15.28 -1.02
CA PRO A 131 18.42 14.45 0.16
C PRO A 131 19.64 14.36 1.08
N ALA A 132 19.42 14.49 2.39
CA ALA A 132 20.49 14.54 3.40
C ALA A 132 21.56 15.66 3.21
N GLY A 133 21.37 16.60 2.27
CA GLY A 133 22.24 17.75 2.01
C GLY A 133 23.37 17.50 1.01
N ALA A 134 23.74 16.24 0.76
CA ALA A 134 24.72 15.84 -0.24
C ALA A 134 24.49 14.41 -0.70
N MET A 135 24.86 14.10 -1.95
CA MET A 135 24.69 12.80 -2.58
C MET A 135 25.81 12.59 -3.60
N LYS A 136 26.36 11.38 -3.61
CA LYS A 136 27.27 10.91 -4.67
C LYS A 136 26.61 9.76 -5.41
N MET A 137 26.72 9.77 -6.73
CA MET A 137 26.22 8.71 -7.59
C MET A 137 27.28 8.35 -8.64
N ASP A 138 27.61 7.07 -8.72
CA ASP A 138 28.45 6.53 -9.79
C ASP A 138 27.60 5.58 -10.65
N ILE A 139 27.48 5.90 -11.94
CA ILE A 139 26.73 5.11 -12.92
C ILE A 139 27.73 4.52 -13.90
N THR A 140 27.75 3.20 -14.03
CA THR A 140 28.49 2.52 -15.09
C THR A 140 27.55 1.71 -15.97
N SER A 141 27.71 1.82 -17.29
CA SER A 141 26.86 1.09 -18.22
C SER A 141 27.48 0.92 -19.60
N HIS A 142 26.88 0.03 -20.38
CA HIS A 142 26.97 0.06 -21.83
C HIS A 142 25.63 0.55 -22.36
N LEU A 143 25.62 1.76 -22.92
CA LEU A 143 24.44 2.40 -23.48
C LEU A 143 24.43 2.24 -24.99
N MET A 144 23.37 1.63 -25.53
CA MET A 144 23.14 1.58 -26.97
C MET A 144 21.83 2.28 -27.30
N VAL A 145 21.90 3.25 -28.21
CA VAL A 145 20.75 3.95 -28.77
C VAL A 145 20.67 3.61 -30.25
N ASP A 146 19.52 3.11 -30.69
CA ASP A 146 19.21 2.82 -32.08
C ASP A 146 18.00 3.66 -32.48
N LEU A 147 18.18 4.61 -33.38
CA LEU A 147 17.16 5.53 -33.90
C LEU A 147 16.43 4.98 -35.14
N THR A 148 16.73 3.75 -35.56
CA THR A 148 15.97 3.10 -36.63
C THR A 148 14.53 2.82 -36.18
N GLN A 149 13.61 2.74 -37.14
CA GLN A 149 12.19 2.53 -36.89
C GLN A 149 11.64 3.58 -35.90
N ALA A 150 11.17 3.16 -34.72
CA ALA A 150 10.60 4.04 -33.71
C ALA A 150 11.58 4.41 -32.59
N GLY A 151 12.86 4.07 -32.74
CA GLY A 151 13.89 4.30 -31.72
C GLY A 151 13.90 3.27 -30.60
N SER A 152 15.06 3.01 -30.03
CA SER A 152 15.25 2.17 -28.84
C SER A 152 16.51 2.55 -28.08
N LEU A 153 16.53 2.23 -26.79
CA LEU A 153 17.63 2.46 -25.86
C LEU A 153 17.83 1.20 -25.02
N THR A 154 19.08 0.78 -24.82
CA THR A 154 19.42 -0.31 -23.89
C THR A 154 20.58 0.09 -22.99
N LEU A 155 20.51 -0.35 -21.73
CA LEU A 155 21.53 -0.23 -20.71
C LEU A 155 21.85 -1.64 -20.22
N ASN A 156 22.99 -2.21 -20.63
CA ASN A 156 23.35 -3.57 -20.27
C ASN A 156 24.86 -3.87 -20.36
N PRO A 157 25.56 -4.05 -19.23
CA PRO A 157 25.05 -3.98 -17.86
C PRO A 157 24.72 -2.54 -17.46
N LEU A 158 23.98 -2.38 -16.38
CA LEU A 158 23.76 -1.13 -15.66
C LEU A 158 24.16 -1.35 -14.20
N THR A 159 25.05 -0.52 -13.68
CA THR A 159 25.38 -0.45 -12.25
C THR A 159 25.26 1.00 -11.80
N ILE A 160 24.59 1.23 -10.68
CA ILE A 160 24.45 2.54 -10.06
C ILE A 160 24.81 2.38 -8.58
N LYS A 161 25.86 3.07 -8.13
CA LYS A 161 26.18 3.21 -6.72
C LYS A 161 25.69 4.56 -6.24
N PHE A 162 24.94 4.59 -5.14
CA PHE A 162 24.44 5.83 -4.54
C PHE A 162 24.26 5.62 -3.04
N ASP A 163 24.72 6.56 -2.23
CA ASP A 163 24.77 6.42 -0.77
C ASP A 163 25.40 5.09 -0.31
N ASP A 164 24.62 4.24 0.37
CA ASP A 164 25.03 2.91 0.85
C ASP A 164 24.56 1.78 -0.09
N SER A 165 23.98 2.15 -1.24
CA SER A 165 23.25 1.27 -2.16
C SER A 165 24.02 1.02 -3.47
N THR A 166 23.99 -0.22 -3.93
CA THR A 166 24.43 -0.64 -5.27
C THR A 166 23.25 -1.29 -6.00
N LEU A 167 22.72 -0.58 -6.99
CA LEU A 167 21.77 -1.12 -7.96
C LEU A 167 22.53 -1.71 -9.15
N SER A 168 22.11 -2.87 -9.61
CA SER A 168 22.70 -3.57 -10.75
C SER A 168 21.61 -4.19 -11.62
N GLY A 169 21.90 -4.42 -12.90
CA GLY A 169 21.00 -5.15 -13.79
C GLY A 169 21.02 -4.62 -15.21
N LYS A 170 19.83 -4.53 -15.82
CA LYS A 170 19.64 -4.05 -17.18
C LYS A 170 18.31 -3.36 -17.36
N ALA A 171 18.27 -2.40 -18.27
CA ALA A 171 17.06 -1.70 -18.66
C ALA A 171 17.03 -1.48 -20.19
N ALA A 172 15.83 -1.44 -20.75
CA ALA A 172 15.62 -1.16 -22.16
C ALA A 172 14.32 -0.40 -22.38
N VAL A 173 14.31 0.48 -23.37
CA VAL A 173 13.12 1.15 -23.89
C VAL A 173 13.05 0.86 -25.38
N LYS A 174 11.92 0.35 -25.84
CA LYS A 174 11.62 0.21 -27.27
C LYS A 174 10.53 1.20 -27.65
N ASN A 175 10.65 1.81 -28.83
CA ASN A 175 9.72 2.79 -29.39
C ASN A 175 9.60 4.05 -28.52
N PHE A 176 10.33 5.13 -28.84
CA PHE A 176 10.29 6.36 -28.05
C PHE A 176 8.95 7.09 -28.10
N ALA A 177 8.16 6.92 -29.17
CA ALA A 177 6.83 7.52 -29.27
C ALA A 177 5.77 6.78 -28.45
N LYS A 178 5.94 5.46 -28.25
CA LYS A 178 5.09 4.59 -27.43
C LYS A 178 5.96 3.64 -26.60
N PRO A 179 6.57 4.14 -25.51
CA PRO A 179 7.64 3.44 -24.82
C PRO A 179 7.18 2.12 -24.23
N ALA A 180 7.80 1.02 -24.68
CA ALA A 180 7.77 -0.27 -24.03
C ALA A 180 9.04 -0.42 -23.20
N ILE A 181 8.91 -0.42 -21.88
CA ILE A 181 10.02 -0.43 -20.94
C ILE A 181 10.20 -1.83 -20.37
N ASN A 182 11.42 -2.34 -20.45
CA ASN A 182 11.80 -3.62 -19.84
C ASN A 182 12.96 -3.41 -18.87
N PHE A 183 12.90 -4.03 -17.69
CA PHE A 183 14.01 -3.96 -16.75
C PHE A 183 14.11 -5.22 -15.89
N ASN A 184 15.33 -5.58 -15.52
CA ASN A 184 15.61 -6.54 -14.47
C ASN A 184 16.71 -5.92 -13.62
N LEU A 185 16.32 -5.46 -12.43
CA LEU A 185 17.17 -4.65 -11.56
C LEU A 185 17.18 -5.28 -10.16
N ALA A 186 18.35 -5.30 -9.55
CA ALA A 186 18.55 -5.75 -8.18
C ALA A 186 19.32 -4.67 -7.41
N VAL A 187 18.94 -4.43 -6.16
CA VAL A 187 19.66 -3.55 -5.22
C VAL A 187 19.97 -4.30 -3.93
N ASP A 188 21.15 -4.04 -3.37
CA ASP A 188 21.58 -4.61 -2.09
C ASP A 188 20.77 -4.06 -0.92
N THR A 189 21.00 -2.82 -0.51
CA THR A 189 20.28 -2.11 0.54
C THR A 189 19.67 -0.85 -0.02
N ILE A 190 18.45 -0.50 0.38
CA ILE A 190 17.85 0.79 0.04
C ILE A 190 16.98 1.29 1.19
N ASN A 191 17.22 2.53 1.60
CA ASN A 191 16.42 3.22 2.60
C ASN A 191 15.61 4.33 1.93
N LEU A 192 14.36 4.01 1.58
CA LEU A 192 13.44 4.96 0.93
C LEU A 192 13.01 6.09 1.87
N ASP A 193 13.11 5.93 3.19
CA ASP A 193 12.79 6.99 4.16
C ASP A 193 13.67 8.23 3.96
N ARG A 194 14.89 8.06 3.42
CA ARG A 194 15.82 9.16 3.12
C ARG A 194 15.32 10.06 1.98
N TYR A 195 14.50 9.52 1.08
CA TYR A 195 14.03 10.21 -0.13
C TYR A 195 12.56 10.63 -0.06
N MET A 196 11.85 10.25 1.01
CA MET A 196 10.50 10.71 1.21
C MET A 196 10.49 12.19 1.60
N PRO A 197 9.47 12.95 1.18
CA PRO A 197 9.27 14.32 1.68
C PRO A 197 9.28 14.29 3.21
N LYS A 198 10.14 15.11 3.83
CA LYS A 198 10.11 15.27 5.29
C LYS A 198 8.69 15.72 5.65
N GLN A 199 7.95 14.90 6.39
CA GLN A 199 6.68 15.34 6.97
C GLN A 199 6.97 16.64 7.70
N ALA A 200 6.23 17.70 7.38
CA ALA A 200 6.37 18.97 8.07
C ALA A 200 6.16 18.71 9.56
N ALA A 201 7.25 18.77 10.33
CA ALA A 201 7.21 18.65 11.78
C ALA A 201 6.48 19.88 12.32
N GLY A 202 5.16 19.77 12.50
CA GLY A 202 4.33 20.84 13.02
C GLY A 202 2.92 20.90 12.45
N SER A 203 2.06 19.95 12.81
CA SER A 203 0.63 20.19 13.01
C SER A 203 -0.01 19.08 13.84
N SER A 204 0.52 18.92 15.06
CA SER A 204 -0.28 18.46 16.19
C SER A 204 -0.58 19.71 17.03
N SER A 205 -1.87 19.96 17.28
CA SER A 205 -2.47 21.05 18.08
C SER A 205 -2.62 22.44 17.43
N SER A 206 -3.74 22.64 16.74
CA SER A 206 -4.69 23.68 17.16
C SER A 206 -6.08 23.39 16.60
N ASN A 207 -7.07 23.56 17.47
CA ASN A 207 -8.49 23.43 17.20
C ASN A 207 -8.95 24.61 16.32
N LYS A 208 -8.61 24.58 15.03
CA LYS A 208 -9.27 25.39 14.00
C LYS A 208 -9.94 24.43 13.03
N VAL A 209 -11.23 24.65 12.81
CA VAL A 209 -12.00 24.09 11.70
C VAL A 209 -11.32 24.56 10.41
N VAL A 210 -10.32 23.82 9.97
CA VAL A 210 -9.83 23.87 8.60
C VAL A 210 -10.89 23.15 7.79
N ALA A 211 -11.39 23.82 6.76
CA ALA A 211 -12.30 23.24 5.78
C ALA A 211 -11.85 21.81 5.41
N PRO A 212 -12.78 20.89 5.11
CA PRO A 212 -12.43 19.53 4.70
C PRO A 212 -11.35 19.60 3.61
N PRO A 213 -10.36 18.68 3.61
CA PRO A 213 -9.42 18.59 2.50
C PRO A 213 -10.22 18.63 1.19
N PRO A 214 -9.79 19.39 0.18
CA PRO A 214 -10.48 19.41 -1.10
C PRO A 214 -10.65 17.98 -1.59
N ALA A 215 -11.85 17.69 -2.10
CA ALA A 215 -12.34 16.39 -2.54
C ALA A 215 -11.21 15.40 -2.93
N ALA A 216 -11.16 14.27 -2.22
CA ALA A 216 -10.45 13.04 -2.57
C ALA A 216 -9.36 13.21 -3.65
N VAL A 217 -8.13 13.52 -3.23
CA VAL A 217 -6.98 13.49 -4.16
C VAL A 217 -6.95 12.12 -4.83
N ALA A 218 -7.13 12.12 -6.14
CA ALA A 218 -7.09 10.91 -6.96
C ALA A 218 -5.75 10.21 -6.73
N LEU A 219 -5.78 8.99 -6.18
CA LEU A 219 -4.57 8.25 -5.79
C LEU A 219 -3.89 7.56 -6.98
N ILE A 220 -4.67 7.18 -7.97
CA ILE A 220 -4.27 6.41 -9.14
C ILE A 220 -4.29 7.33 -10.36
N PRO A 221 -3.14 7.56 -11.01
CA PRO A 221 -3.05 8.34 -12.25
C PRO A 221 -3.55 7.49 -13.44
N VAL A 222 -4.88 7.45 -13.61
CA VAL A 222 -5.57 6.57 -14.58
C VAL A 222 -5.04 6.72 -16.00
N GLN A 223 -4.81 7.95 -16.48
CA GLN A 223 -4.33 8.17 -17.84
C GLN A 223 -2.90 7.66 -18.04
N THR A 224 -2.02 7.91 -17.06
CA THR A 224 -0.66 7.38 -17.08
C THR A 224 -0.65 5.86 -17.15
N LEU A 225 -1.51 5.17 -16.38
CA LEU A 225 -1.59 3.70 -16.43
C LEU A 225 -2.09 3.15 -17.78
N ARG A 226 -2.90 3.91 -18.52
CA ARG A 226 -3.39 3.49 -19.86
C ARG A 226 -2.29 3.52 -20.90
N GLU A 227 -1.40 4.50 -20.80
CA GLU A 227 -0.25 4.68 -21.70
C GLU A 227 0.94 3.80 -21.32
N LEU A 228 0.98 3.34 -20.06
CA LEU A 228 2.08 2.56 -19.51
C LEU A 228 2.22 1.19 -20.20
N ASN A 229 3.42 0.92 -20.68
CA ASN A 229 3.82 -0.39 -21.20
C ASN A 229 5.14 -0.80 -20.53
N ILE A 230 5.05 -1.59 -19.48
CA ILE A 230 6.18 -2.02 -18.64
C ILE A 230 6.13 -3.53 -18.45
N ASP A 231 7.28 -4.18 -18.51
CA ASP A 231 7.48 -5.54 -18.01
C ASP A 231 8.85 -5.62 -17.34
N GLY A 232 8.86 -5.73 -16.02
CA GLY A 232 10.11 -5.75 -15.27
C GLY A 232 10.03 -6.43 -13.91
N VAL A 233 11.21 -6.72 -13.39
CA VAL A 233 11.43 -7.31 -12.07
C VAL A 233 12.40 -6.43 -11.30
N PHE A 234 12.06 -6.15 -10.04
CA PHE A 234 12.90 -5.43 -9.10
C PHE A 234 13.14 -6.31 -7.88
N GLU A 235 14.40 -6.54 -7.53
CA GLU A 235 14.81 -7.32 -6.35
C GLU A 235 15.59 -6.45 -5.37
N VAL A 236 15.37 -6.65 -4.07
CA VAL A 236 15.99 -5.88 -3.00
C VAL A 236 16.44 -6.84 -1.90
N GLN A 237 17.72 -6.80 -1.50
CA GLN A 237 18.17 -7.64 -0.40
C GLN A 237 17.74 -7.09 0.96
N SER A 238 17.79 -5.77 1.15
CA SER A 238 17.37 -5.07 2.37
C SER A 238 16.64 -3.77 2.02
N LEU A 239 15.38 -3.64 2.45
CA LEU A 239 14.53 -2.50 2.20
C LEU A 239 14.11 -1.87 3.52
N ARG A 240 14.23 -0.54 3.60
CA ARG A 240 13.54 0.26 4.61
C ARG A 240 12.59 1.25 3.96
N VAL A 241 11.32 1.24 4.38
CA VAL A 241 10.27 2.12 3.84
C VAL A 241 9.18 2.41 4.88
N ASN A 242 8.87 3.68 5.13
CA ASN A 242 7.99 4.12 6.21
C ASN A 242 8.31 3.47 7.57
N GLY A 243 9.60 3.34 7.90
CA GLY A 243 10.04 2.64 9.12
C GLY A 243 9.97 1.11 9.05
N LEU A 244 9.24 0.53 8.09
CA LEU A 244 9.19 -0.92 7.89
C LEU A 244 10.52 -1.44 7.37
N THR A 245 10.93 -2.60 7.87
CA THR A 245 12.07 -3.34 7.36
C THR A 245 11.62 -4.62 6.66
N ALA A 246 12.19 -4.89 5.50
CA ALA A 246 11.98 -6.12 4.75
C ALA A 246 13.30 -6.62 4.17
N GLU A 247 13.48 -7.93 4.13
CA GLU A 247 14.66 -8.56 3.55
C GLU A 247 14.26 -9.55 2.46
N GLN A 248 15.10 -9.61 1.42
CA GLN A 248 14.89 -10.43 0.23
C GLN A 248 13.50 -10.20 -0.38
N ALA A 249 13.23 -8.92 -0.64
CA ALA A 249 12.00 -8.45 -1.26
C ALA A 249 12.12 -8.49 -2.78
N SER A 250 11.03 -8.78 -3.48
CA SER A 250 10.94 -8.68 -4.92
C SER A 250 9.58 -8.17 -5.35
N VAL A 251 9.57 -7.44 -6.47
CA VAL A 251 8.36 -6.96 -7.13
C VAL A 251 8.49 -7.24 -8.62
N LYS A 252 7.60 -8.07 -9.15
CA LYS A 252 7.38 -8.20 -10.58
C LYS A 252 6.26 -7.25 -10.99
N LEU A 253 6.48 -6.46 -12.04
CA LEU A 253 5.59 -5.42 -12.52
C LEU A 253 5.29 -5.64 -13.99
N THR A 254 4.01 -5.71 -14.34
CA THR A 254 3.57 -5.66 -15.74
C THR A 254 2.48 -4.61 -15.88
N ALA A 255 2.60 -3.73 -16.85
CA ALA A 255 1.61 -2.72 -17.18
C ALA A 255 1.38 -2.75 -18.69
N LYS A 256 0.14 -2.93 -19.13
CA LYS A 256 -0.19 -2.90 -20.55
C LYS A 256 -1.67 -2.59 -20.74
N ASN A 257 -1.99 -1.71 -21.69
CA ASN A 257 -3.36 -1.40 -22.11
C ASN A 257 -4.28 -1.00 -20.93
N GLY A 258 -3.77 -0.22 -19.97
CA GLY A 258 -4.54 0.21 -18.80
C GLY A 258 -4.70 -0.82 -17.69
N VAL A 259 -4.02 -1.97 -17.76
CA VAL A 259 -4.00 -2.96 -16.69
C VAL A 259 -2.60 -3.05 -16.12
N LEU A 260 -2.48 -2.76 -14.82
CA LEU A 260 -1.27 -2.92 -14.02
C LEU A 260 -1.41 -4.20 -13.19
N ARG A 261 -0.40 -5.07 -13.22
CA ARG A 261 -0.30 -6.24 -12.33
C ARG A 261 1.04 -6.21 -11.64
N THR A 262 1.00 -6.47 -10.34
CA THR A 262 2.19 -6.57 -9.49
C THR A 262 2.14 -7.87 -8.71
N GLU A 263 3.30 -8.50 -8.55
CA GLU A 263 3.49 -9.66 -7.69
C GLU A 263 4.64 -9.34 -6.73
N GLN A 264 4.33 -9.27 -5.44
CA GLN A 264 5.27 -8.97 -4.37
C GLN A 264 5.64 -10.25 -3.63
N GLY A 265 6.92 -10.39 -3.28
CA GLY A 265 7.40 -11.44 -2.38
C GLY A 265 8.41 -10.88 -1.40
N ILE A 266 8.28 -11.20 -0.12
CA ILE A 266 9.28 -10.89 0.91
C ILE A 266 9.55 -12.18 1.68
N LYS A 267 10.78 -12.68 1.60
CA LYS A 267 11.15 -13.94 2.26
C LYS A 267 11.40 -13.79 3.75
N ALA A 268 11.84 -12.62 4.20
CA ALA A 268 12.09 -12.30 5.60
C ALA A 268 11.39 -10.98 5.98
N PHE A 269 10.26 -11.11 6.68
CA PHE A 269 9.38 -10.01 7.08
C PHE A 269 8.91 -10.20 8.53
N TYR A 270 9.52 -9.50 9.49
CA TYR A 270 9.22 -9.60 10.93
C TYR A 270 9.13 -11.06 11.45
N GLY A 271 10.11 -11.89 11.10
CA GLY A 271 10.19 -13.30 11.47
C GLY A 271 9.39 -14.26 10.59
N GLY A 272 8.57 -13.74 9.67
CA GLY A 272 7.78 -14.52 8.72
C GLY A 272 8.05 -14.15 7.27
N ARG A 273 7.04 -14.35 6.42
CA ARG A 273 7.07 -14.05 4.99
C ARG A 273 5.77 -13.40 4.52
N TYR A 274 5.87 -12.68 3.41
CA TYR A 274 4.74 -12.00 2.77
C TYR A 274 4.74 -12.28 1.27
N ASN A 275 3.56 -12.55 0.71
CA ASN A 275 3.32 -12.67 -0.71
C ASN A 275 2.06 -11.88 -1.08
N GLY A 276 2.16 -11.04 -2.10
CA GLY A 276 1.07 -10.19 -2.56
C GLY A 276 0.90 -10.27 -4.06
N GLN A 277 -0.33 -10.10 -4.52
CA GLN A 277 -0.64 -9.86 -5.91
C GLN A 277 -1.70 -8.76 -6.03
N THR A 278 -1.35 -7.66 -6.69
CA THR A 278 -2.28 -6.56 -6.93
C THR A 278 -2.50 -6.37 -8.42
N THR A 279 -3.77 -6.28 -8.85
CA THR A 279 -4.17 -5.89 -10.20
C THR A 279 -4.97 -4.58 -10.12
N VAL A 280 -4.58 -3.58 -10.90
CA VAL A 280 -5.32 -2.33 -11.08
C VAL A 280 -5.76 -2.25 -12.54
N ASP A 281 -7.05 -2.31 -12.77
CA ASP A 281 -7.68 -2.11 -14.07
C ASP A 281 -8.18 -0.67 -14.20
N ALA A 282 -7.40 0.15 -14.90
CA ALA A 282 -7.63 1.57 -15.14
C ALA A 282 -8.28 1.83 -16.52
N ARG A 283 -8.85 0.81 -17.18
CA ARG A 283 -9.54 1.00 -18.48
C ARG A 283 -10.79 1.88 -18.35
N GLN A 284 -11.40 1.92 -17.17
CA GLN A 284 -12.48 2.83 -16.80
C GLN A 284 -11.94 3.98 -15.93
N ASN A 285 -12.67 5.10 -15.82
CA ASN A 285 -12.28 6.23 -14.97
C ASN A 285 -12.39 5.92 -13.47
N THR A 286 -13.14 4.87 -13.13
CA THR A 286 -13.26 4.32 -11.79
C THR A 286 -12.55 2.97 -11.79
N PRO A 287 -11.26 2.91 -11.41
CA PRO A 287 -10.48 1.69 -11.51
C PRO A 287 -11.09 0.55 -10.69
N LEU A 288 -10.96 -0.67 -11.20
CA LEU A 288 -11.19 -1.89 -10.42
C LEU A 288 -9.84 -2.38 -9.90
N ILE A 289 -9.77 -2.60 -8.59
CA ILE A 289 -8.58 -3.10 -7.92
C ILE A 289 -8.90 -4.48 -7.36
N SER A 290 -7.99 -5.43 -7.57
CA SER A 290 -8.06 -6.76 -6.98
C SER A 290 -6.75 -7.07 -6.29
N VAL A 291 -6.83 -7.58 -5.07
CA VAL A 291 -5.69 -7.79 -4.19
C VAL A 291 -5.79 -9.18 -3.59
N ARG A 292 -4.74 -9.98 -3.76
CA ARG A 292 -4.57 -11.26 -3.07
C ARG A 292 -3.33 -11.18 -2.18
N GLU A 293 -3.55 -11.25 -0.87
CA GLU A 293 -2.49 -11.13 0.13
C GLU A 293 -2.33 -12.43 0.91
N GLN A 294 -1.09 -12.78 1.20
CA GLN A 294 -0.74 -13.88 2.08
C GLN A 294 0.41 -13.48 3.01
N VAL A 295 0.14 -13.55 4.29
CA VAL A 295 1.09 -13.37 5.39
C VAL A 295 1.24 -14.73 6.07
N ALA A 296 2.46 -15.15 6.35
CA ALA A 296 2.70 -16.39 7.09
C ALA A 296 3.82 -16.21 8.13
N GLY A 297 3.51 -16.53 9.38
CA GLY A 297 4.47 -16.52 10.48
C GLY A 297 4.97 -15.14 10.90
N VAL A 298 4.23 -14.06 10.61
CA VAL A 298 4.70 -12.68 10.85
C VAL A 298 4.36 -12.22 12.26
N ASN A 299 5.35 -11.74 13.02
CA ASN A 299 5.09 -11.15 14.33
C ASN A 299 4.43 -9.76 14.16
N ILE A 300 3.15 -9.67 14.52
CA ILE A 300 2.35 -8.47 14.23
C ILE A 300 2.67 -7.30 15.19
N ALA A 301 3.21 -7.58 16.37
CA ALA A 301 3.51 -6.55 17.36
C ALA A 301 4.60 -5.56 16.91
N PRO A 302 5.81 -6.00 16.50
CA PRO A 302 6.82 -5.09 15.97
C PRO A 302 6.36 -4.43 14.67
N LEU A 303 5.66 -5.15 13.77
CA LEU A 303 5.09 -4.58 12.56
C LEU A 303 4.15 -3.40 12.85
N MET A 304 3.21 -3.57 13.78
CA MET A 304 2.27 -2.52 14.18
C MET A 304 2.96 -1.35 14.90
N THR A 305 4.03 -1.65 15.63
CA THR A 305 4.86 -0.63 16.28
C THR A 305 5.52 0.26 15.24
N ASP A 306 6.14 -0.32 14.21
CA ASP A 306 6.81 0.44 13.16
C ASP A 306 5.82 1.20 12.26
N LEU A 307 4.61 0.65 12.03
CA LEU A 307 3.57 1.30 11.21
C LEU A 307 2.81 2.42 11.93
N THR A 308 2.44 2.20 13.20
CA THR A 308 1.45 3.03 13.90
C THR A 308 1.94 3.63 15.21
N GLY A 309 3.12 3.20 15.69
CA GLY A 309 3.66 3.57 17.00
C GLY A 309 2.90 2.97 18.18
N LYS A 310 1.91 2.08 17.95
CA LYS A 310 1.05 1.49 18.98
C LYS A 310 0.78 0.01 18.71
N THR A 311 0.50 -0.75 19.77
CA THR A 311 0.19 -2.18 19.70
C THR A 311 -1.10 -2.53 20.44
N SER A 312 -2.15 -2.82 19.69
CA SER A 312 -3.44 -3.30 20.25
C SER A 312 -3.56 -4.82 20.22
N ILE A 313 -2.74 -5.49 19.41
CA ILE A 313 -2.72 -6.93 19.25
C ILE A 313 -1.27 -7.40 19.09
N SER A 314 -0.97 -8.57 19.65
CA SER A 314 0.33 -9.24 19.50
C SER A 314 0.12 -10.71 19.15
N GLY A 315 1.15 -11.35 18.60
CA GLY A 315 1.16 -12.76 18.22
C GLY A 315 1.78 -12.97 16.84
N VAL A 316 1.94 -14.24 16.48
CA VAL A 316 2.43 -14.67 15.17
C VAL A 316 1.23 -14.87 14.25
N ALA A 317 1.11 -14.02 13.23
CA ALA A 317 -0.04 -13.95 12.34
C ALA A 317 0.18 -14.74 11.04
N ASN A 318 -0.85 -15.46 10.64
CA ASN A 318 -1.07 -15.93 9.28
C ASN A 318 -2.36 -15.29 8.77
N ILE A 319 -2.30 -14.66 7.60
CA ILE A 319 -3.43 -13.96 7.00
C ILE A 319 -3.50 -14.36 5.53
N LYS A 320 -4.71 -14.63 5.05
CA LYS A 320 -5.00 -14.73 3.62
C LYS A 320 -6.15 -13.78 3.33
N ALA A 321 -6.05 -13.00 2.26
CA ALA A 321 -7.13 -12.12 1.84
C ALA A 321 -7.26 -12.15 0.32
N ASP A 322 -8.49 -12.23 -0.17
CA ASP A 322 -8.85 -12.03 -1.57
C ASP A 322 -9.92 -10.95 -1.62
N LEU A 323 -9.50 -9.76 -2.06
CA LEU A 323 -10.26 -8.53 -1.94
C LEU A 323 -10.37 -7.85 -3.30
N THR A 324 -11.52 -7.21 -3.50
CA THR A 324 -11.78 -6.35 -4.65
C THR A 324 -12.35 -5.02 -4.17
N THR A 325 -12.00 -3.95 -4.85
CA THR A 325 -12.60 -2.64 -4.60
C THR A 325 -12.65 -1.81 -5.87
N ARG A 326 -13.45 -0.75 -5.88
CA ARG A 326 -13.47 0.24 -6.95
C ARG A 326 -13.21 1.64 -6.40
N GLY A 327 -12.83 2.53 -7.29
CA GLY A 327 -12.68 3.95 -7.00
C GLY A 327 -11.25 4.45 -7.12
N ASN A 328 -11.04 5.68 -6.68
CA ASN A 328 -9.76 6.36 -6.77
C ASN A 328 -9.43 7.17 -5.50
N SER A 329 -9.96 6.73 -4.36
CA SER A 329 -9.80 7.38 -3.07
C SER A 329 -9.88 6.37 -1.94
N ILE A 330 -9.30 6.69 -0.78
CA ILE A 330 -9.36 5.82 0.41
C ILE A 330 -10.82 5.56 0.83
N ALA A 331 -11.67 6.58 0.77
CA ALA A 331 -13.09 6.45 1.13
C ALA A 331 -13.82 5.48 0.19
N ALA A 332 -13.60 5.59 -1.13
CA ALA A 332 -14.17 4.67 -2.11
C ALA A 332 -13.62 3.25 -1.92
N PHE A 333 -12.31 3.11 -1.64
CA PHE A 333 -11.72 1.81 -1.34
C PHE A 333 -12.34 1.14 -0.13
N LYS A 334 -12.65 1.91 0.93
CA LYS A 334 -13.32 1.38 2.12
C LYS A 334 -14.78 1.02 1.84
N SER A 335 -15.53 1.86 1.13
CA SER A 335 -16.97 1.65 0.90
C SER A 335 -17.27 0.57 -0.14
N ASP A 336 -16.38 0.37 -1.11
CA ASP A 336 -16.57 -0.59 -2.21
C ASP A 336 -15.74 -1.87 -1.99
N LEU A 337 -15.14 -2.06 -0.82
CA LEU A 337 -14.37 -3.26 -0.49
C LEU A 337 -15.29 -4.47 -0.40
N ASN A 338 -14.96 -5.51 -1.14
CA ASN A 338 -15.67 -6.78 -1.21
C ASN A 338 -14.68 -7.94 -1.22
N GLY A 339 -15.04 -9.09 -0.66
CA GLY A 339 -14.21 -10.30 -0.73
C GLY A 339 -14.18 -11.07 0.58
N GLN A 340 -13.10 -11.83 0.78
CA GLN A 340 -12.94 -12.70 1.94
C GLN A 340 -11.54 -12.59 2.54
N ALA A 341 -11.45 -12.75 3.85
CA ALA A 341 -10.18 -12.90 4.55
C ALA A 341 -10.26 -14.02 5.58
N GLU A 342 -9.12 -14.66 5.83
CA GLU A 342 -8.92 -15.65 6.89
C GLU A 342 -7.70 -15.20 7.69
N PHE A 343 -7.79 -15.32 9.01
CA PHE A 343 -6.66 -15.04 9.89
C PHE A 343 -6.52 -16.11 10.96
N SER A 344 -5.27 -16.35 11.36
CA SER A 344 -4.92 -17.03 12.60
C SER A 344 -3.73 -16.34 13.25
N LEU A 345 -3.78 -16.21 14.57
CA LEU A 345 -2.72 -15.68 15.40
C LEU A 345 -2.41 -16.69 16.49
N GLN A 346 -1.13 -16.95 16.69
CA GLN A 346 -0.64 -17.84 17.73
C GLN A 346 0.11 -17.04 18.80
N GLU A 347 0.01 -17.52 20.04
CA GLU A 347 0.80 -17.05 21.18
C GLU A 347 0.80 -15.53 21.33
N GLY A 348 -0.37 -14.97 21.57
CA GLY A 348 -0.62 -13.55 21.46
C GLY A 348 -1.45 -12.97 22.58
N ALA A 349 -1.81 -11.71 22.42
CA ALA A 349 -2.70 -11.02 23.33
C ALA A 349 -3.44 -9.88 22.64
N VAL A 350 -4.65 -9.60 23.11
CA VAL A 350 -5.45 -8.43 22.71
C VAL A 350 -5.48 -7.45 23.87
N THR A 351 -5.12 -6.20 23.58
CA THR A 351 -5.24 -5.07 24.52
C THR A 351 -6.61 -4.40 24.32
N GLY A 352 -7.24 -4.00 25.41
CA GLY A 352 -8.58 -3.38 25.45
C GLY A 352 -9.69 -4.33 25.90
N ILE A 353 -9.41 -5.62 26.10
CA ILE A 353 -10.39 -6.61 26.57
C ILE A 353 -9.75 -7.42 27.69
N ASP A 354 -10.34 -7.42 28.88
CA ASP A 354 -9.94 -8.28 30.01
C ASP A 354 -11.00 -9.35 30.26
N VAL A 355 -10.76 -10.55 29.72
CA VAL A 355 -11.66 -11.69 29.87
C VAL A 355 -11.71 -12.20 31.31
N ALA A 356 -10.63 -12.10 32.09
CA ALA A 356 -10.63 -12.52 33.49
C ALA A 356 -11.54 -11.59 34.33
N ALA A 357 -11.45 -10.27 34.11
CA ALA A 357 -12.34 -9.30 34.73
C ALA A 357 -13.80 -9.57 34.35
N LEU A 358 -14.09 -9.84 33.06
CA LEU A 358 -15.44 -10.16 32.59
C LEU A 358 -16.00 -11.45 33.24
N MET A 359 -15.19 -12.48 33.44
CA MET A 359 -15.59 -13.70 34.15
C MET A 359 -15.91 -13.43 35.62
N ASN A 360 -15.09 -12.62 36.31
CA ASN A 360 -15.33 -12.23 37.70
C ASN A 360 -16.62 -11.39 37.84
N GLN A 361 -16.88 -10.50 36.89
CA GLN A 361 -18.13 -9.75 36.82
C GLN A 361 -19.34 -10.66 36.61
N ALA A 362 -19.23 -11.65 35.73
CA ALA A 362 -20.28 -12.63 35.51
C ALA A 362 -20.59 -13.42 36.78
N GLN A 363 -19.56 -13.84 37.52
CA GLN A 363 -19.73 -14.49 38.83
C GLN A 363 -20.47 -13.59 39.82
N ALA A 364 -20.08 -12.33 39.94
CA ALA A 364 -20.74 -11.38 40.84
C ALA A 364 -22.22 -11.15 40.48
N VAL A 365 -22.54 -11.07 39.18
CA VAL A 365 -23.93 -10.96 38.68
C VAL A 365 -24.74 -12.20 39.04
N LEU A 366 -24.17 -13.40 38.89
CA LEU A 366 -24.80 -14.66 39.28
C LEU A 366 -25.06 -14.75 40.79
N SER A 367 -24.16 -14.17 41.59
CA SER A 367 -24.33 -14.05 43.05
C SER A 367 -25.27 -12.92 43.48
N GLY A 368 -25.91 -12.20 42.55
CA GLY A 368 -26.92 -11.17 42.81
C GLY A 368 -26.42 -9.73 42.80
N ASN A 369 -25.12 -9.49 42.59
CA ASN A 369 -24.55 -8.14 42.46
C ASN A 369 -24.62 -7.65 41.01
N LEU A 370 -25.76 -7.10 40.61
CA LEU A 370 -25.97 -6.58 39.26
C LEU A 370 -25.12 -5.34 38.93
N ALA A 371 -24.67 -4.58 39.93
CA ALA A 371 -23.83 -3.41 39.72
C ALA A 371 -22.45 -3.79 39.15
N ALA A 372 -22.00 -5.03 39.36
CA ALA A 372 -20.74 -5.54 38.82
C ALA A 372 -20.72 -5.58 37.28
N ALA A 373 -21.88 -5.68 36.62
CA ALA A 373 -21.98 -5.66 35.16
C ALA A 373 -21.64 -4.30 34.50
N MET A 374 -21.55 -3.23 35.31
CA MET A 374 -21.25 -1.87 34.85
C MET A 374 -19.74 -1.56 34.86
N VAL A 375 -18.92 -2.45 35.42
CA VAL A 375 -17.46 -2.28 35.45
C VAL A 375 -16.90 -2.54 34.06
N LYS A 376 -16.08 -1.63 33.55
CA LYS A 376 -15.47 -1.80 32.23
C LYS A 376 -14.46 -2.95 32.22
N GLY A 377 -14.54 -3.80 31.19
CA GLY A 377 -13.55 -4.86 30.93
C GLY A 377 -12.34 -4.34 30.14
N GLU A 378 -11.69 -3.28 30.64
CA GLU A 378 -10.45 -2.73 30.05
C GLU A 378 -9.24 -3.49 30.59
N GLY A 379 -8.30 -3.89 29.72
CA GLY A 379 -7.10 -4.64 30.13
C GLY A 379 -6.49 -5.44 28.98
N LYS A 380 -5.86 -6.58 29.28
CA LYS A 380 -5.19 -7.42 28.28
C LYS A 380 -5.62 -8.88 28.44
N THR A 381 -6.00 -9.52 27.34
CA THR A 381 -6.33 -10.96 27.30
C THR A 381 -5.30 -11.69 26.46
N ALA A 382 -4.57 -12.62 27.07
CA ALA A 382 -3.67 -13.52 26.37
C ALA A 382 -4.43 -14.69 25.73
N PHE A 383 -3.93 -15.18 24.59
CA PHE A 383 -4.47 -16.32 23.88
C PHE A 383 -3.35 -17.23 23.34
N SER A 384 -3.59 -18.53 23.30
CA SER A 384 -2.72 -19.49 22.59
C SER A 384 -3.02 -19.52 21.09
N ASN A 385 -4.31 -19.38 20.73
CA ASN A 385 -4.78 -19.29 19.35
C ASN A 385 -5.93 -18.28 19.25
N LEU A 386 -5.97 -17.52 18.16
CA LEU A 386 -7.05 -16.61 17.77
C LEU A 386 -7.25 -16.74 16.26
N SER A 387 -8.43 -17.16 15.81
CA SER A 387 -8.69 -17.40 14.38
C SER A 387 -10.11 -17.03 13.98
N GLY A 388 -10.33 -16.79 12.69
CA GLY A 388 -11.66 -16.58 12.12
C GLY A 388 -11.61 -16.24 10.63
N THR A 389 -12.79 -16.19 10.03
CA THR A 389 -13.00 -15.75 8.64
C THR A 389 -13.82 -14.47 8.56
N ALA A 390 -13.60 -13.67 7.53
CA ALA A 390 -14.24 -12.39 7.35
C ALA A 390 -14.80 -12.31 5.94
N GLN A 391 -16.13 -12.24 5.83
CA GLN A 391 -16.81 -11.91 4.58
C GLN A 391 -17.04 -10.41 4.53
N ILE A 392 -16.55 -9.76 3.48
CA ILE A 392 -16.62 -8.31 3.32
C ILE A 392 -17.56 -8.00 2.17
N SER A 393 -18.57 -7.17 2.44
CA SER A 393 -19.45 -6.63 1.41
C SER A 393 -19.65 -5.14 1.60
N ASN A 394 -19.28 -4.36 0.59
CA ASN A 394 -19.36 -2.90 0.57
C ASN A 394 -18.83 -2.25 1.86
N GLY A 395 -17.63 -2.65 2.26
CA GLY A 395 -16.97 -2.13 3.46
C GLY A 395 -17.52 -2.62 4.79
N VAL A 396 -18.51 -3.52 4.79
CA VAL A 396 -19.02 -4.17 6.01
C VAL A 396 -18.42 -5.57 6.10
N VAL A 397 -17.62 -5.77 7.15
CA VAL A 397 -17.04 -7.06 7.53
C VAL A 397 -18.05 -7.83 8.37
N ASN A 398 -18.28 -9.09 8.03
CA ASN A 398 -19.06 -10.05 8.79
C ASN A 398 -18.18 -11.25 9.15
N ASN A 399 -18.18 -11.64 10.42
CA ASN A 399 -17.49 -12.82 10.92
C ASN A 399 -18.46 -13.61 11.79
N THR A 400 -18.45 -14.93 11.65
CA THR A 400 -19.40 -15.83 12.36
C THR A 400 -18.71 -16.96 13.11
N ASP A 401 -17.39 -17.05 13.03
CA ASP A 401 -16.60 -18.21 13.43
C ASP A 401 -15.34 -17.83 14.20
N LEU A 402 -15.31 -16.63 14.81
CA LEU A 402 -14.17 -16.24 15.64
C LEU A 402 -14.02 -17.25 16.78
N LEU A 403 -12.80 -17.73 16.93
CA LEU A 403 -12.39 -18.62 18.00
C LEU A 403 -11.13 -18.06 18.65
N ALA A 404 -11.13 -17.94 19.97
CA ALA A 404 -9.92 -17.68 20.72
C ALA A 404 -9.83 -18.65 21.90
N ALA A 405 -8.65 -19.24 22.07
CA ALA A 405 -8.34 -20.12 23.18
C ALA A 405 -7.42 -19.37 24.15
N SER A 406 -7.85 -19.24 25.40
CA SER A 406 -7.02 -18.77 26.51
C SER A 406 -6.88 -19.87 27.56
N PRO A 407 -5.89 -19.80 28.48
CA PRO A 407 -5.66 -20.86 29.47
C PRO A 407 -6.90 -21.23 30.31
N LEU A 408 -7.75 -20.24 30.61
CA LEU A 408 -8.90 -20.41 31.51
C LEU A 408 -10.25 -20.33 30.80
N VAL A 409 -10.31 -19.78 29.59
CA VAL A 409 -11.56 -19.45 28.89
C VAL A 409 -11.47 -19.75 27.40
N ASN A 410 -12.45 -20.49 26.90
CA ASN A 410 -12.75 -20.59 25.48
C ASN A 410 -13.66 -19.43 25.08
N ILE A 411 -13.32 -18.79 23.97
CA ILE A 411 -14.00 -17.59 23.48
C ILE A 411 -14.47 -17.90 22.05
N THR A 412 -15.77 -17.79 21.81
CA THR A 412 -16.32 -17.78 20.45
C THR A 412 -16.95 -16.43 20.17
N GLY A 413 -17.02 -16.04 18.89
CA GLY A 413 -17.52 -14.74 18.51
C GLY A 413 -18.21 -14.71 17.15
N ALA A 414 -19.20 -13.83 17.05
CA ALA A 414 -19.86 -13.50 15.80
C ALA A 414 -20.34 -12.05 15.80
N GLY A 415 -20.34 -11.41 14.64
CA GLY A 415 -20.81 -10.05 14.46
C GLY A 415 -20.20 -9.35 13.26
N SER A 416 -20.27 -8.02 13.26
CA SER A 416 -19.85 -7.19 12.15
C SER A 416 -19.00 -5.98 12.56
N ALA A 417 -18.27 -5.47 11.58
CA ALA A 417 -17.53 -4.23 11.68
C ALA A 417 -17.68 -3.44 10.36
N ASN A 418 -17.84 -2.13 10.45
CA ASN A 418 -17.95 -1.27 9.28
C ASN A 418 -16.63 -0.50 9.10
N LEU A 419 -15.96 -0.68 7.96
CA LEU A 419 -14.65 -0.07 7.67
C LEU A 419 -14.74 1.43 7.36
N VAL A 420 -15.91 1.91 6.95
CA VAL A 420 -16.19 3.31 6.63
C VAL A 420 -16.48 4.10 7.89
N THR A 421 -17.40 3.61 8.73
CA THR A 421 -17.77 4.27 10.01
C THR A 421 -16.88 3.86 11.18
N GLU A 422 -16.02 2.86 10.97
CA GLU A 422 -15.13 2.25 11.96
C GLU A 422 -15.86 1.66 13.18
N GLN A 423 -17.17 1.43 13.04
CA GLN A 423 -18.01 0.91 14.10
C GLN A 423 -17.91 -0.61 14.21
N ILE A 424 -17.92 -1.10 15.45
CA ILE A 424 -17.94 -2.52 15.79
C ILE A 424 -19.30 -2.86 16.38
N ASN A 425 -19.91 -3.97 15.95
CA ASN A 425 -21.05 -4.57 16.61
C ASN A 425 -20.86 -6.08 16.68
N TYR A 426 -20.36 -6.55 17.82
CA TYR A 426 -19.85 -7.88 17.94
C TYR A 426 -20.30 -8.54 19.25
N ARG A 427 -20.52 -9.85 19.22
CA ARG A 427 -20.90 -10.62 20.41
C ARG A 427 -19.91 -11.75 20.62
N LEU A 428 -19.30 -11.75 21.80
CA LEU A 428 -18.45 -12.82 22.29
C LEU A 428 -19.26 -13.71 23.24
N THR A 429 -18.93 -15.00 23.25
CA THR A 429 -19.41 -15.97 24.22
C THR A 429 -18.19 -16.55 24.93
N LEU A 430 -18.14 -16.36 26.25
CA LEU A 430 -17.07 -16.86 27.10
C LEU A 430 -17.54 -18.13 27.80
N GLN A 431 -16.67 -19.15 27.83
CA GLN A 431 -16.91 -20.39 28.56
C GLN A 431 -15.63 -20.83 29.28
N ARG A 432 -15.71 -21.17 30.56
CA ARG A 432 -14.55 -21.63 31.35
C ARG A 432 -14.11 -23.02 30.88
N THR A 433 -12.80 -23.24 30.76
CA THR A 433 -12.24 -24.50 30.21
C THR A 433 -12.30 -25.69 31.17
N LYS A 434 -12.30 -25.46 32.49
CA LYS A 434 -12.30 -26.50 33.53
C LYS A 434 -13.23 -26.15 34.69
N ALA A 435 -13.70 -27.18 35.40
CA ALA A 435 -14.37 -27.03 36.70
C ALA A 435 -13.28 -26.80 37.77
N GLN A 436 -13.59 -26.10 38.85
CA GLN A 436 -12.66 -25.92 39.97
C GLN A 436 -12.83 -26.99 41.05
N SER A 437 -13.89 -27.79 41.01
CA SER A 437 -14.13 -28.92 41.92
C SER A 437 -14.95 -30.03 41.26
N ASP A 438 -14.92 -31.24 41.83
CA ASP A 438 -15.74 -32.37 41.34
C ASP A 438 -17.24 -32.13 41.52
N ALA A 439 -17.61 -31.31 42.52
CA ALA A 439 -18.99 -30.91 42.77
C ALA A 439 -19.56 -29.97 41.67
N GLU A 440 -18.69 -29.20 41.00
CA GLU A 440 -19.07 -28.24 39.95
C GLU A 440 -19.38 -28.91 38.60
N VAL A 441 -18.97 -30.16 38.38
CA VAL A 441 -19.09 -30.83 37.07
C VAL A 441 -20.55 -30.95 36.62
N ASN A 442 -21.49 -31.12 37.56
CA ASN A 442 -22.90 -31.39 37.28
C ASN A 442 -23.84 -30.24 37.71
N ASP A 443 -23.33 -29.10 38.18
CA ASP A 443 -24.18 -27.96 38.55
C ASP A 443 -24.45 -27.06 37.33
N ALA A 444 -25.73 -26.92 36.97
CA ALA A 444 -26.17 -26.03 35.89
C ALA A 444 -25.95 -24.54 36.20
N LYS A 445 -25.71 -24.20 37.47
CA LYS A 445 -25.34 -22.84 37.91
C LYS A 445 -23.83 -22.62 37.92
N ASP A 446 -23.03 -23.63 37.60
CA ASP A 446 -21.58 -23.48 37.53
C ASP A 446 -21.16 -22.66 36.29
N LEU A 447 -20.16 -21.80 36.50
CA LEU A 447 -19.54 -20.96 35.47
C LEU A 447 -18.90 -21.76 34.34
N LYS A 448 -18.57 -23.04 34.55
CA LYS A 448 -18.06 -23.92 33.46
C LYS A 448 -19.14 -24.27 32.44
N ASN A 449 -20.36 -24.50 32.91
CA ASN A 449 -21.48 -24.91 32.06
C ASN A 449 -22.27 -23.70 31.54
N LEU A 450 -22.03 -22.50 32.10
CA LEU A 450 -22.67 -21.28 31.67
C LEU A 450 -21.94 -20.61 30.50
N LEU A 451 -22.72 -20.26 29.47
CA LEU A 451 -22.26 -19.41 28.38
C LEU A 451 -22.44 -17.95 28.78
N ILE A 452 -21.35 -17.20 28.83
CA ILE A 452 -21.33 -15.81 29.27
C ILE A 452 -21.27 -14.88 28.05
N PRO A 453 -22.38 -14.23 27.69
CA PRO A 453 -22.41 -13.30 26.57
C PRO A 453 -21.82 -11.93 26.89
N VAL A 454 -20.92 -11.46 26.03
CA VAL A 454 -20.29 -10.13 26.10
C VAL A 454 -20.52 -9.40 24.78
N ASN A 455 -21.03 -8.18 24.85
CA ASN A 455 -21.18 -7.32 23.68
C ASN A 455 -19.97 -6.39 23.56
N VAL A 456 -19.42 -6.30 22.35
CA VAL A 456 -18.35 -5.37 21.97
C VAL A 456 -18.93 -4.37 20.98
N ARG A 457 -18.97 -3.09 21.36
CA ARG A 457 -19.49 -2.00 20.54
C ARG A 457 -18.54 -0.81 20.54
N GLY A 458 -18.83 0.23 19.76
CA GLY A 458 -18.01 1.45 19.70
C GLY A 458 -17.22 1.52 18.40
N THR A 459 -16.01 2.08 18.45
CA THR A 459 -15.15 2.25 17.26
C THR A 459 -13.88 1.43 17.37
N PHE A 460 -13.14 1.23 16.28
CA PHE A 460 -11.83 0.57 16.31
C PHE A 460 -10.85 1.21 17.31
N ALA A 461 -10.87 2.54 17.43
CA ALA A 461 -9.99 3.27 18.35
C ALA A 461 -10.44 3.19 19.82
N LYS A 462 -11.74 3.01 20.05
CA LYS A 462 -12.35 2.98 21.39
C LYS A 462 -13.44 1.91 21.44
N PRO A 463 -13.06 0.63 21.48
CA PRO A 463 -14.02 -0.44 21.72
C PRO A 463 -14.54 -0.36 23.15
N ASN A 464 -15.80 -0.71 23.35
CA ASN A 464 -16.47 -0.81 24.64
C ASN A 464 -17.00 -2.22 24.82
N THR A 465 -16.61 -2.86 25.93
CA THR A 465 -17.00 -4.22 26.29
C THR A 465 -18.02 -4.18 27.42
N SER A 466 -19.11 -4.93 27.29
CA SER A 466 -20.17 -4.97 28.30
C SER A 466 -20.78 -6.36 28.42
N LEU A 467 -21.01 -6.79 29.66
CA LEU A 467 -21.64 -8.06 29.98
C LEU A 467 -23.16 -7.99 29.74
N ASP A 468 -23.73 -9.00 29.08
CA ASP A 468 -25.18 -9.10 28.93
C ASP A 468 -25.79 -9.82 30.16
N ALA A 469 -25.84 -9.08 31.27
CA ALA A 469 -26.34 -9.57 32.56
C ALA A 469 -27.77 -10.10 32.48
N LYS A 470 -28.60 -9.50 31.61
CA LYS A 470 -29.98 -9.95 31.37
C LYS A 470 -29.98 -11.36 30.78
N ALA A 471 -29.17 -11.62 29.77
CA ALA A 471 -29.06 -12.95 29.17
C ALA A 471 -28.53 -14.00 30.17
N ILE A 472 -27.57 -13.63 31.02
CA ILE A 472 -27.02 -14.49 32.07
C ILE A 472 -28.10 -14.90 33.09
N LEU A 473 -28.85 -13.93 33.62
CA LEU A 473 -29.94 -14.20 34.57
C LEU A 473 -31.06 -15.02 33.95
N MET A 474 -31.41 -14.76 32.69
CA MET A 474 -32.43 -15.55 31.99
C MET A 474 -31.98 -17.00 31.77
N ALA A 475 -30.70 -17.24 31.46
CA ALA A 475 -30.16 -18.59 31.25
C ALA A 475 -30.26 -19.44 32.52
N THR A 476 -29.92 -18.89 33.69
CA THR A 476 -30.01 -19.62 34.97
C THR A 476 -31.44 -19.84 35.47
N GLN A 477 -32.39 -19.01 35.03
CA GLN A 477 -33.80 -19.15 35.39
C GLN A 477 -34.63 -19.89 34.34
N LYS A 478 -34.00 -20.33 33.25
CA LYS A 478 -34.69 -20.94 32.10
C LYS A 478 -35.57 -22.12 32.50
N GLU A 479 -35.09 -23.03 33.35
CA GLU A 479 -35.90 -24.15 33.86
C GLU A 479 -37.14 -23.68 34.65
N LYS A 480 -37.00 -22.66 35.51
CA LYS A 480 -38.14 -22.11 36.26
C LYS A 480 -39.13 -21.37 35.37
N ILE A 481 -38.62 -20.68 34.34
CA ILE A 481 -39.43 -19.98 33.35
C ILE A 481 -40.17 -20.98 32.47
N ASP A 482 -39.50 -22.04 32.01
CA ASP A 482 -40.07 -23.09 31.17
C ASP A 482 -41.10 -23.91 31.98
N ALA A 483 -40.82 -24.24 33.25
CA ALA A 483 -41.79 -24.85 34.16
C ALA A 483 -43.02 -23.95 34.40
N LYS A 484 -42.83 -22.65 34.63
CA LYS A 484 -43.97 -21.70 34.77
C LYS A 484 -44.74 -21.54 33.47
N LYS A 485 -44.08 -21.53 32.31
CA LYS A 485 -44.73 -21.53 30.99
C LYS A 485 -45.59 -22.77 30.82
N GLN A 486 -45.06 -23.95 31.14
CA GLN A 486 -45.81 -25.21 31.10
C GLN A 486 -47.08 -25.12 31.96
N VAL A 487 -46.95 -24.68 33.22
CA VAL A 487 -48.09 -24.50 34.15
C VAL A 487 -49.11 -23.48 33.63
N LEU A 488 -48.66 -22.41 32.99
CA LEU A 488 -49.53 -21.42 32.34
C LEU A 488 -50.26 -22.02 31.13
N THR A 489 -49.56 -22.76 30.27
CA THR A 489 -50.12 -23.49 29.12
C THR A 489 -51.17 -24.50 29.59
N ASP A 490 -50.89 -25.26 30.64
CA ASP A 490 -51.82 -26.24 31.21
C ASP A 490 -53.07 -25.57 31.80
N LYS A 491 -52.91 -24.44 32.50
CA LYS A 491 -54.04 -23.65 33.02
C LYS A 491 -54.88 -23.03 31.91
N VAL A 492 -54.25 -22.56 30.82
CA VAL A 492 -54.96 -22.02 29.66
C VAL A 492 -55.73 -23.12 28.96
N ASN A 493 -55.11 -24.28 28.70
CA ASN A 493 -55.76 -25.45 28.11
C ASN A 493 -56.93 -25.94 28.97
N LYS A 494 -56.75 -26.03 30.29
CA LYS A 494 -57.82 -26.42 31.21
C LYS A 494 -58.99 -25.44 31.22
N LYS A 495 -58.73 -24.12 31.24
CA LYS A 495 -59.78 -23.09 31.15
C LYS A 495 -60.46 -23.04 29.78
N LEU A 496 -59.72 -23.36 28.72
CA LEU A 496 -60.24 -23.47 27.36
C LEU A 496 -61.15 -24.70 27.26
N ASP A 497 -60.74 -25.84 27.82
CA ASP A 497 -61.56 -27.05 27.91
C ASP A 497 -62.81 -26.85 28.79
N GLU A 498 -62.71 -26.16 29.93
CA GLU A 498 -63.85 -25.82 30.78
C GLU A 498 -64.85 -24.86 30.08
N LYS A 499 -64.36 -23.89 29.28
CA LYS A 499 -65.22 -22.98 28.50
C LYS A 499 -65.76 -23.57 27.19
N LEU A 500 -65.16 -24.65 26.70
CA LEU A 500 -65.58 -25.39 25.50
C LEU A 500 -66.44 -26.62 25.84
N GLN A 501 -66.84 -26.81 27.10
CA GLN A 501 -67.84 -27.81 27.47
C GLN A 501 -69.25 -27.32 27.11
N GLY A 502 -69.75 -27.83 25.98
CA GLY A 502 -71.08 -27.58 25.42
C GLY A 502 -71.08 -27.77 23.90
N PRO A 503 -72.25 -27.95 23.26
CA PRO A 503 -72.36 -28.22 21.81
C PRO A 503 -71.75 -27.12 20.91
N ALA A 504 -71.58 -25.90 21.43
CA ALA A 504 -70.87 -24.81 20.74
C ALA A 504 -69.33 -24.92 20.80
N GLY A 505 -68.77 -25.64 21.78
CA GLY A 505 -67.33 -25.81 21.96
C GLY A 505 -66.70 -26.90 21.11
N GLU A 506 -67.44 -27.95 20.76
CA GLU A 506 -67.01 -28.99 19.81
C GLU A 506 -66.80 -28.45 18.39
N LEU A 507 -67.62 -27.47 17.97
CA LEU A 507 -67.46 -26.77 16.68
C LEU A 507 -66.20 -25.86 16.63
N LEU A 508 -65.74 -25.36 17.79
CA LEU A 508 -64.59 -24.46 17.89
C LEU A 508 -63.25 -25.21 18.07
N LYS A 509 -63.24 -26.40 18.71
CA LYS A 509 -62.04 -27.24 18.84
C LYS A 509 -61.47 -27.66 17.48
N GLY A 510 -62.32 -27.88 16.47
CA GLY A 510 -61.91 -28.20 15.11
C GLY A 510 -61.19 -27.05 14.38
N LYS A 511 -61.56 -25.78 14.63
CA LYS A 511 -60.96 -24.60 13.97
C LYS A 511 -59.82 -23.95 14.75
N ALA A 512 -59.82 -24.02 16.08
CA ALA A 512 -58.77 -23.43 16.92
C ALA A 512 -57.44 -24.21 16.86
N GLY A 513 -57.50 -25.53 16.65
CA GLY A 513 -56.32 -26.38 16.49
C GLY A 513 -55.51 -26.10 15.22
N GLU A 514 -56.14 -25.59 14.16
CA GLU A 514 -55.46 -25.15 12.92
C GLU A 514 -54.82 -23.77 13.08
N LEU A 515 -55.46 -22.85 13.80
CA LEU A 515 -54.94 -21.48 14.00
C LEU A 515 -53.74 -21.43 14.96
N LEU A 516 -53.66 -22.32 15.96
CA LEU A 516 -52.54 -22.36 16.91
C LEU A 516 -51.26 -23.00 16.33
N LYS A 517 -51.36 -23.80 15.25
CA LYS A 517 -50.19 -24.32 14.52
C LYS A 517 -49.46 -23.24 13.69
N GLY A 518 -50.06 -22.08 13.48
CA GLY A 518 -49.46 -20.97 12.71
C GLY A 518 -48.77 -19.90 13.56
N LEU A 519 -48.78 -20.01 14.89
CA LEU A 519 -48.36 -18.94 15.82
C LEU A 519 -47.20 -19.31 16.76
N PHE A 520 -46.64 -20.53 16.65
CA PHE A 520 -45.49 -20.99 17.44
C PHE A 520 -44.36 -21.53 16.56
#